data_AF-A0A2G6EE42-F1
#
_entry.id   AF-A0A2G6EE42-F1
#
_cell.length_a   1.000
_cell.length_b   1.000
_cell.length_c   1.000
_cell.angle_alpha   90.00
_cell.angle_beta   90.00
_cell.angle_gamma   90.00
#
_symmetry.space_group_name_H-M   'P 1'
#
loop_
_entity.id
_entity.type
_entity.pdbx_description
1 polymer ?
#
loop_
_entity_poly.entity_id
_entity_poly.type
_entity_poly.pdbx_seq_one_letter_code
_entity_poly.pdbx_strand_id
1 'polypeptide(L)'
;MKKILILISLAIIIGLIIFGTLTTNSIEESKLDQLRRTYSEKHIPSVDHSKFRQLSKKFNSPGEVTAKCIKCHNKRHEEVMHSNHWNWEKEEYIEGRGIVSIGKKNIMNNFCIGTQGNETRCATCHI
;
A
#
# COMPACT_ATOMS: atom_id res chain seq x y z
N MET A 1 -45.18 -33.19 34.93
CA MET A 1 -44.07 -33.62 34.04
C MET A 1 -43.73 -32.58 32.97
N LYS A 2 -44.68 -32.12 32.13
CA LYS A 2 -44.41 -31.09 31.08
C LYS A 2 -43.76 -29.79 31.57
N LYS A 3 -44.21 -29.22 32.70
CA LYS A 3 -43.62 -27.97 33.25
C LYS A 3 -42.17 -28.15 33.73
N ILE A 4 -41.84 -29.32 34.26
CA ILE A 4 -40.48 -29.67 34.71
C ILE A 4 -39.57 -29.85 33.48
N LEU A 5 -40.05 -30.50 32.43
CA LEU A 5 -39.33 -30.64 31.16
C LEU A 5 -39.03 -29.28 30.50
N ILE A 6 -39.97 -28.33 30.57
CA ILE A 6 -39.78 -26.96 30.05
C ILE A 6 -38.72 -26.19 30.85
N LEU A 7 -38.71 -26.31 32.17
CA LEU A 7 -37.71 -25.64 33.02
C LEU A 7 -36.30 -26.22 32.79
N ILE A 8 -36.19 -27.54 32.64
CA ILE A 8 -34.92 -28.20 32.34
C ILE A 8 -34.41 -27.78 30.95
N SER A 9 -35.28 -27.74 29.93
CA SER A 9 -34.86 -27.28 28.60
C SER A 9 -34.42 -25.83 28.61
N LEU A 10 -35.08 -24.96 29.38
CA LEU A 10 -34.71 -23.55 29.49
C LEU A 10 -33.34 -23.39 30.16
N ALA A 11 -33.09 -24.15 31.23
CA ALA A 11 -31.82 -24.14 31.95
C ALA A 11 -30.66 -24.65 31.09
N ILE A 12 -30.89 -25.68 30.26
CA ILE A 12 -29.90 -26.18 29.30
C ILE A 12 -29.60 -25.13 28.23
N ILE A 13 -30.62 -24.47 27.68
CA ILE A 13 -30.45 -23.41 26.68
C ILE A 13 -29.64 -22.25 27.28
N ILE A 14 -29.98 -21.81 28.49
CA ILE A 14 -29.24 -20.77 29.21
C ILE A 14 -27.80 -21.19 29.46
N GLY A 15 -27.58 -22.44 29.89
CA GLY A 15 -26.24 -23.00 30.09
C GLY A 15 -25.41 -23.04 28.81
N LEU A 16 -26.02 -23.42 27.68
CA LEU A 16 -25.36 -23.43 26.37
C LEU A 16 -25.01 -22.02 25.88
N ILE A 17 -25.90 -21.03 26.12
CA ILE A 17 -25.62 -19.63 25.80
C ILE A 17 -24.46 -19.12 26.64
N ILE A 18 -24.47 -19.37 27.95
CA ILE A 18 -23.41 -18.95 28.88
C ILE A 18 -22.08 -19.62 28.49
N PHE A 19 -22.09 -20.94 28.25
CA PHE A 19 -20.90 -21.68 27.81
C PHE A 19 -20.38 -21.16 26.48
N GLY A 20 -21.26 -20.88 25.51
CA GLY A 20 -20.90 -20.24 24.24
C GLY A 20 -20.23 -18.88 24.46
N THR A 21 -20.79 -18.02 25.31
CA THR A 21 -20.20 -16.69 25.60
C THR A 21 -18.88 -16.75 26.39
N LEU A 22 -18.68 -17.77 27.23
CA LEU A 22 -17.44 -17.96 27.99
C LEU A 22 -16.34 -18.66 27.17
N THR A 23 -16.71 -19.37 26.10
CA THR A 23 -15.79 -20.08 25.21
C THR A 23 -15.53 -19.37 23.89
N THR A 24 -16.20 -18.22 23.62
CA THR A 24 -15.76 -17.33 22.56
C THR A 24 -14.39 -16.77 22.94
N ASN A 25 -13.34 -17.44 22.49
CA ASN A 25 -12.02 -16.84 22.34
C ASN A 25 -12.24 -15.62 21.46
N SER A 26 -12.18 -14.42 22.04
CA SER A 26 -12.03 -13.19 21.26
C SER A 26 -10.84 -13.45 20.36
N ILE A 27 -11.07 -13.53 19.04
CA ILE A 27 -9.99 -13.74 18.08
C ILE A 27 -9.03 -12.58 18.31
N GLU A 28 -7.88 -12.88 18.92
CA GLU A 28 -6.84 -11.90 19.15
C GLU A 28 -6.46 -11.38 17.77
N GLU A 29 -6.78 -10.13 17.53
CA GLU A 29 -6.66 -9.56 16.20
C GLU A 29 -5.19 -9.60 15.78
N SER A 30 -4.93 -10.22 14.63
CA SER A 30 -3.56 -10.38 14.18
C SER A 30 -2.90 -9.02 14.01
N LYS A 31 -1.59 -8.96 14.28
CA LYS A 31 -0.78 -7.75 14.01
C LYS A 31 -0.98 -7.24 12.58
N LEU A 32 -1.23 -8.13 11.61
CA LEU A 32 -1.50 -7.77 10.22
C LEU A 32 -2.83 -7.03 10.06
N ASP A 33 -3.88 -7.46 10.75
CA ASP A 33 -5.19 -6.82 10.68
C ASP A 33 -5.18 -5.44 11.34
N GLN A 34 -4.46 -5.32 12.46
CA GLN A 34 -4.19 -4.03 13.09
C GLN A 34 -3.46 -3.08 12.13
N LEU A 35 -2.38 -3.54 11.49
CA LEU A 35 -1.64 -2.74 10.50
C LEU A 35 -2.51 -2.36 9.31
N ARG A 36 -3.30 -3.30 8.76
CA ARG A 36 -4.23 -3.01 7.66
C ARG A 36 -5.17 -1.88 8.02
N ARG A 37 -5.76 -1.88 9.21
CA ARG A 37 -6.62 -0.78 9.64
C ARG A 37 -5.86 0.55 9.71
N THR A 38 -4.73 0.59 10.41
CA THR A 38 -3.92 1.81 10.57
C THR A 38 -3.48 2.40 9.23
N TYR A 39 -3.04 1.56 8.28
CA TYR A 39 -2.56 2.02 6.97
C TYR A 39 -3.67 2.10 5.91
N SER A 40 -4.89 1.65 6.21
CA SER A 40 -6.07 1.81 5.34
C SER A 40 -6.77 3.16 5.51
N GLU A 41 -6.42 3.92 6.55
CA GLU A 41 -7.03 5.24 6.77
C GLU A 41 -6.82 6.14 5.56
N LYS A 42 -7.93 6.74 5.12
CA LYS A 42 -7.93 7.62 3.95
C LYS A 42 -7.08 8.85 4.24
N HIS A 43 -6.06 9.07 3.43
CA HIS A 43 -5.22 10.26 3.54
C HIS A 43 -6.08 11.54 3.45
N ILE A 44 -6.01 12.37 4.48
CA ILE A 44 -6.57 13.72 4.50
C ILE A 44 -5.51 14.69 3.94
N PRO A 45 -5.74 15.34 2.79
CA PRO A 45 -4.75 16.26 2.22
C PRO A 45 -4.58 17.49 3.12
N SER A 46 -3.34 17.95 3.29
CA SER A 46 -3.04 19.13 4.10
C SER A 46 -3.52 20.44 3.47
N VAL A 47 -3.70 20.46 2.14
CA VAL A 47 -4.18 21.61 1.38
C VAL A 47 -5.09 21.19 0.23
N ASP A 48 -6.00 22.08 -0.14
CA ASP A 48 -6.84 21.93 -1.32
C ASP A 48 -6.17 22.57 -2.55
N HIS A 49 -5.53 21.74 -3.38
CA HIS A 49 -4.81 22.18 -4.57
C HIS A 49 -5.71 22.84 -5.63
N SER A 50 -7.02 22.60 -5.61
CA SER A 50 -7.95 23.20 -6.57
C SER A 50 -8.08 24.72 -6.41
N LYS A 51 -7.76 25.25 -5.22
CA LYS A 51 -7.81 26.68 -4.90
C LYS A 51 -6.60 27.46 -5.40
N PHE A 52 -5.56 26.80 -5.90
CA PHE A 52 -4.34 27.48 -6.36
C PHE A 52 -4.46 27.92 -7.83
N ARG A 53 -4.59 29.23 -8.05
CA ARG A 53 -4.69 29.84 -9.40
C ARG A 53 -3.60 29.38 -10.39
N GLN A 54 -2.40 29.08 -9.90
CA GLN A 54 -1.29 28.58 -10.72
C GLN A 54 -1.49 27.16 -11.27
N LEU A 55 -2.40 26.39 -10.66
CA LEU A 55 -2.86 25.07 -11.08
C LEU A 55 -4.21 25.15 -11.82
N SER A 56 -4.96 26.25 -11.68
CA SER A 56 -6.24 26.51 -12.37
C SER A 56 -6.07 26.93 -13.82
N LYS A 57 -5.36 26.13 -14.62
CA LYS A 57 -5.19 26.36 -16.07
C LYS A 57 -5.08 25.03 -16.82
N LYS A 58 -5.30 25.06 -18.14
CA LYS A 58 -4.99 23.93 -19.00
C LYS A 58 -3.47 23.79 -19.15
N PHE A 59 -2.99 22.56 -19.04
CA PHE A 59 -1.59 22.19 -19.27
C PHE A 59 -1.48 21.44 -20.59
N ASN A 60 -0.42 21.70 -21.36
CA ASN A 60 -0.20 21.06 -22.66
C ASN A 60 0.73 19.85 -22.58
N SER A 61 1.45 19.69 -21.46
CA SER A 61 2.29 18.53 -21.20
C SER A 61 2.38 18.22 -19.70
N PRO A 62 2.69 16.97 -19.32
CA PRO A 62 2.96 16.61 -17.92
C PRO A 62 4.12 17.42 -17.31
N GLY A 63 5.14 17.75 -18.10
CA GLY A 63 6.28 18.56 -17.64
C GLY A 63 5.87 19.95 -17.16
N GLU A 64 4.88 20.58 -17.81
CA GLU A 64 4.34 21.86 -17.35
C GLU A 64 3.65 21.74 -15.98
N VAL A 65 3.03 20.60 -15.67
CA VAL A 65 2.41 20.33 -14.37
C VAL A 65 3.51 20.18 -13.32
N THR A 66 4.51 19.32 -13.56
CA THR A 66 5.67 19.13 -12.66
C THR A 66 6.34 20.46 -12.33
N ALA A 67 6.55 21.32 -13.34
CA ALA A 67 7.13 22.65 -13.17
C ALA A 67 6.29 23.59 -12.29
N LYS A 68 4.99 23.33 -12.09
CA LYS A 68 4.17 24.03 -11.08
C LYS A 68 4.25 23.38 -9.71
N CYS A 69 4.22 22.04 -9.63
CA CYS A 69 4.32 21.31 -8.38
C CYS A 69 5.61 21.68 -7.61
N ILE A 70 6.75 21.67 -8.30
CA ILE A 70 8.06 21.91 -7.68
C ILE A 70 8.31 23.38 -7.29
N LYS A 71 7.39 24.31 -7.62
CA LYS A 71 7.47 25.69 -7.11
C LYS A 71 7.21 25.78 -5.61
N CYS A 72 6.40 24.87 -5.08
CA CYS A 72 6.07 24.80 -3.66
C CYS A 72 6.66 23.55 -3.00
N HIS A 73 6.69 22.42 -3.71
CA HIS A 73 7.35 21.19 -3.28
C HIS A 73 8.83 21.22 -3.64
N ASN A 74 9.56 22.13 -2.99
CA ASN A 74 10.98 22.33 -3.22
C ASN A 74 11.75 21.01 -3.03
N LYS A 75 12.72 20.73 -3.92
CA LYS A 75 13.57 19.53 -3.94
C LYS A 75 12.87 18.17 -4.00
N ARG A 76 11.54 18.09 -3.98
CA ARG A 76 10.81 16.80 -4.08
C ARG A 76 11.16 16.02 -5.35
N HIS A 77 11.43 16.72 -6.45
CA HIS A 77 11.92 16.12 -7.68
C HIS A 77 13.31 15.48 -7.49
N GLU A 78 14.23 16.13 -6.78
CA GLU A 78 15.54 15.55 -6.44
C GLU A 78 15.36 14.28 -5.59
N GLU A 79 14.49 14.32 -4.57
CA GLU A 79 14.20 13.14 -3.73
C GLU A 79 13.69 11.95 -4.55
N VAL A 80 12.76 12.19 -5.48
CA VAL A 80 12.26 11.15 -6.39
C VAL A 80 13.38 10.64 -7.30
N MET A 81 14.17 11.54 -7.88
CA MET A 81 15.27 11.21 -8.79
C MET A 81 16.40 10.42 -8.12
N HIS A 82 16.58 10.56 -6.80
CA HIS A 82 17.51 9.73 -6.02
C HIS A 82 16.94 8.37 -5.60
N SER A 83 15.67 8.08 -5.89
CA SER A 83 15.01 6.84 -5.49
C SER A 83 15.17 5.72 -6.52
N ASN A 84 14.99 4.48 -6.07
CA ASN A 84 14.98 3.29 -6.92
C ASN A 84 13.83 3.32 -7.95
N HIS A 85 12.76 4.07 -7.68
CA HIS A 85 11.64 4.21 -8.61
C HIS A 85 12.05 4.98 -9.87
N TRP A 86 12.87 6.02 -9.71
CA TRP A 86 13.42 6.81 -10.83
C TRP A 86 14.59 6.09 -11.50
N ASN A 87 15.55 5.59 -10.71
CA ASN A 87 16.77 5.01 -11.26
C ASN A 87 16.59 3.58 -11.79
N TRP A 88 15.48 2.91 -11.43
CA TRP A 88 15.22 1.49 -11.74
C TRP A 88 16.32 0.54 -11.23
N GLU A 89 17.06 0.95 -10.21
CA GLU A 89 18.16 0.21 -9.62
C GLU A 89 18.26 0.51 -8.12
N LYS A 90 18.84 -0.43 -7.39
CA LYS A 90 19.17 -0.34 -5.96
C LYS A 90 20.43 -1.14 -5.68
N GLU A 91 21.15 -0.80 -4.62
CA GLU A 91 22.20 -1.68 -4.11
C GLU A 91 21.58 -2.83 -3.31
N GLU A 92 22.07 -4.04 -3.56
CA GLU A 92 21.65 -5.24 -2.85
C GLU A 92 22.84 -6.17 -2.63
N TYR A 93 22.92 -6.77 -1.44
CA TYR A 93 23.89 -7.81 -1.16
C TYR A 93 23.38 -9.15 -1.71
N ILE A 94 24.21 -9.82 -2.51
CA ILE A 94 23.94 -11.16 -3.02
C ILE A 94 25.07 -12.08 -2.56
N GLU A 95 24.70 -13.17 -1.90
CA GLU A 95 25.65 -14.20 -1.46
C GLU A 95 26.52 -14.69 -2.64
N GLY A 96 27.83 -14.74 -2.42
CA GLY A 96 28.82 -15.11 -3.45
C GLY A 96 29.13 -14.03 -4.50
N ARG A 97 28.40 -12.89 -4.52
CA ARG A 97 28.64 -11.77 -5.44
C ARG A 97 28.96 -10.45 -4.76
N GLY A 98 28.66 -10.32 -3.46
CA GLY A 98 28.86 -9.08 -2.71
C GLY A 98 27.75 -8.06 -2.97
N ILE A 99 28.06 -6.78 -2.77
CA ILE A 99 27.13 -5.67 -3.04
C ILE A 99 27.11 -5.41 -4.55
N VAL A 100 25.92 -5.48 -5.15
CA VAL A 100 25.72 -5.21 -6.58
C VAL A 100 24.59 -4.19 -6.78
N SER A 101 24.69 -3.39 -7.84
CA SER A 101 23.54 -2.59 -8.32
C SER A 101 22.61 -3.49 -9.11
N ILE A 102 21.35 -3.64 -8.67
CA ILE A 102 20.33 -4.48 -9.29
C ILE A 102 18.97 -3.77 -9.32
N GLY A 103 18.22 -3.96 -10.40
CA GLY A 103 16.82 -3.51 -10.49
C GLY A 103 16.28 -3.65 -11.90
N LYS A 104 15.10 -3.08 -12.16
CA LYS A 104 14.40 -3.18 -13.46
C LYS A 104 15.29 -2.79 -14.66
N LYS A 105 16.27 -1.90 -14.45
CA LYS A 105 17.22 -1.44 -15.48
C LYS A 105 18.16 -2.54 -15.99
N ASN A 106 18.54 -3.50 -15.14
CA ASN A 106 19.59 -4.47 -15.46
C ASN A 106 19.26 -5.92 -15.05
N ILE A 107 18.10 -6.17 -14.44
CA ILE A 107 17.65 -7.51 -14.08
C ILE A 107 16.91 -8.16 -15.24
N MET A 108 17.20 -9.45 -15.47
CA MET A 108 16.43 -10.28 -16.39
C MET A 108 15.38 -11.08 -15.63
N ASN A 109 14.22 -11.28 -16.26
CA ASN A 109 13.19 -12.18 -15.77
C ASN A 109 12.69 -13.12 -16.87
N ASN A 110 11.78 -14.02 -16.52
CA ASN A 110 11.16 -14.98 -17.44
C ASN A 110 9.83 -14.47 -18.03
N PHE A 111 9.58 -13.16 -18.01
CA PHE A 111 8.41 -12.52 -18.63
C PHE A 111 8.84 -11.80 -19.92
N CYS A 112 8.93 -10.48 -19.91
CA CYS A 112 9.38 -9.68 -21.06
C CYS A 112 10.92 -9.62 -21.17
N ILE A 113 11.63 -10.50 -20.47
CA ILE A 113 13.10 -10.61 -20.40
C ILE A 113 13.76 -9.39 -19.74
N GLY A 114 13.66 -8.20 -20.30
CA GLY A 114 14.30 -7.00 -19.78
C GLY A 114 13.75 -5.73 -20.43
N THR A 115 14.18 -4.57 -19.94
CA THR A 115 13.72 -3.27 -20.46
C THR A 115 14.43 -2.82 -21.73
N GLN A 116 15.63 -3.35 -21.98
CA GLN A 116 16.45 -2.95 -23.13
C GLN A 116 15.74 -3.31 -24.44
N GLY A 117 15.56 -2.32 -25.31
CA GLY A 117 14.84 -2.46 -26.58
C GLY A 117 13.31 -2.43 -26.45
N ASN A 118 12.75 -2.26 -25.25
CA ASN A 118 11.31 -2.18 -24.97
C ASN A 118 10.97 -0.99 -24.03
N GLU A 119 11.84 0.01 -23.94
CA GLU A 119 11.83 1.06 -22.94
C GLU A 119 10.49 1.81 -22.91
N THR A 120 9.96 2.18 -24.08
CA THR A 120 8.67 2.91 -24.19
C THR A 120 7.52 2.14 -23.52
N ARG A 121 7.45 0.82 -23.71
CA ARG A 121 6.38 0.00 -23.10
C ARG A 121 6.64 -0.23 -21.62
N CYS A 122 7.89 -0.43 -21.24
CA CYS A 122 8.28 -0.64 -19.85
C CYS A 122 8.15 0.64 -19.00
N ALA A 123 8.34 1.81 -19.61
CA ALA A 123 8.33 3.12 -18.97
C ALA A 123 6.92 3.70 -18.77
N THR A 124 5.87 3.05 -19.27
CA THR A 124 4.47 3.39 -18.91
C THR A 124 4.24 3.33 -17.39
N CYS A 125 5.01 2.51 -16.68
CA CYS A 125 4.98 2.40 -15.21
C CYS A 125 6.13 3.16 -14.52
N HIS A 126 6.93 3.93 -15.25
CA HIS A 126 8.05 4.69 -14.70
C HIS A 126 7.55 6.01 -14.12
N ILE A 127 8.24 6.48 -13.08
CA ILE A 127 7.97 7.75 -12.41
C ILE A 127 9.25 8.54 -12.23
#